data_AF-A0A9E2E825-F1
#
_entry.id   AF-A0A9E2E825-F1
#
_cell.length_a   1.000
_cell.length_b   1.000
_cell.length_c   1.000
_cell.angle_alpha   90.00
_cell.angle_beta   90.00
_cell.angle_gamma   90.00
#
_symmetry.space_group_name_H-M   'P 1'
#
loop_
_entity.id
_entity.type
_entity.pdbx_description
1 polymer ?
#
loop_
_entity_poly.entity_id
_entity_poly.type
_entity_poly.pdbx_seq_one_letter_code
_entity_poly.pdbx_strand_id
1 'polypeptide(L)'
;MINTTLILSYILFIWLIILHTFEEISCDIMELELGHIKLTKNRYLIGASLISTLNLGTLALLTLGLPTGYYLGLLTTAVFGIFQALVHTVGYFLEGKKSRGLGAGFFSSIPLAIVGVAVFIQLIRAIL
;
A
#
# COMPACT_ATOMS: atom_id res chain seq x y z
N MET A 1 17.11 0.65 -20.64
CA MET A 1 15.89 1.27 -21.24
C MET A 1 14.88 1.42 -20.11
N ILE A 2 14.31 2.60 -19.90
CA ILE A 2 13.28 2.79 -18.86
C ILE A 2 12.06 1.94 -19.25
N ASN A 3 11.67 1.00 -18.39
CA ASN A 3 10.50 0.17 -18.61
C ASN A 3 9.25 1.00 -18.32
N THR A 4 8.72 1.66 -19.35
CA THR A 4 7.58 2.58 -19.24
C THR A 4 6.36 1.90 -18.62
N THR A 5 6.11 0.63 -18.97
CA THR A 5 5.01 -0.16 -18.39
C THR A 5 5.17 -0.34 -16.89
N LEU A 6 6.39 -0.66 -16.41
CA LEU A 6 6.68 -0.76 -14.98
C LEU A 6 6.45 0.57 -14.27
N ILE A 7 6.94 1.67 -14.84
CA ILE A 7 6.78 3.02 -14.25
C ILE A 7 5.31 3.41 -14.16
N LEU A 8 4.54 3.23 -15.23
CA LEU A 8 3.10 3.54 -15.23
C LEU A 8 2.32 2.64 -14.25
N SER A 9 2.65 1.36 -14.19
CA SER A 9 2.05 0.42 -13.23
C SER A 9 2.38 0.82 -11.79
N TYR A 10 3.61 1.27 -11.54
CA TYR A 10 4.03 1.76 -10.22
C TYR A 10 3.34 3.07 -9.85
N ILE A 11 3.15 4.01 -10.79
CA ILE A 11 2.34 5.22 -10.56
C ILE A 11 0.90 4.86 -10.18
N LEU A 12 0.28 3.92 -10.88
CA LEU A 12 -1.06 3.42 -10.54
C LEU A 12 -1.07 2.79 -9.14
N PHE A 13 -0.03 2.03 -8.80
CA PHE A 13 0.13 1.44 -7.47
C PHE A 13 0.17 2.52 -6.37
N ILE A 14 0.97 3.58 -6.54
CA ILE A 14 1.01 4.71 -5.60
C ILE A 14 -0.36 5.38 -5.48
N TRP A 15 -1.05 5.58 -6.60
CA TRP A 15 -2.37 6.19 -6.60
C TRP A 15 -3.37 5.36 -5.79
N LEU A 16 -3.35 4.03 -5.92
CA LEU A 16 -4.19 3.12 -5.14
C LEU A 16 -3.84 3.11 -3.65
N ILE A 17 -2.56 3.24 -3.28
CA ILE A 17 -2.16 3.43 -1.88
C ILE A 17 -2.79 4.71 -1.31
N ILE A 18 -2.70 5.83 -2.04
CA ILE A 18 -3.26 7.10 -1.60
C ILE A 18 -4.78 7.01 -1.45
N LEU A 19 -5.45 6.41 -2.45
CA LEU A 19 -6.90 6.20 -2.41
C LEU A 19 -7.29 5.35 -1.20
N HIS A 20 -6.55 4.28 -0.94
CA HIS A 20 -6.77 3.41 0.21
C HIS A 20 -6.61 4.17 1.52
N THR A 21 -5.52 4.94 1.68
CA THR A 21 -5.31 5.79 2.86
C THR A 21 -6.47 6.77 3.07
N PHE A 22 -7.01 7.37 2.00
CA PHE A 22 -8.18 8.25 2.15
C PHE A 22 -9.45 7.49 2.55
N GLU A 23 -9.67 6.30 2.01
CA GLU A 23 -10.78 5.44 2.43
C GLU A 23 -10.66 5.10 3.93
N GLU A 24 -9.48 4.68 4.40
CA GLU A 24 -9.23 4.39 5.82
C GLU A 24 -9.46 5.62 6.73
N ILE A 25 -9.00 6.81 6.30
CA ILE A 25 -9.27 8.07 7.02
C ILE A 25 -10.76 8.35 7.09
N SER A 26 -11.49 8.16 5.98
CA SER A 26 -12.93 8.43 5.90
C SER A 26 -13.77 7.51 6.80
N CYS A 27 -13.24 6.34 7.15
CA CYS A 27 -13.86 5.40 8.06
C CYS A 27 -13.31 5.47 9.49
N ASP A 28 -12.55 6.51 9.81
CA ASP A 28 -12.00 6.79 11.15
C ASP A 28 -11.18 5.61 11.73
N ILE A 29 -10.46 4.87 10.88
CA ILE A 29 -9.57 3.77 11.32
C ILE A 29 -8.55 4.24 12.37
N MET A 30 -8.20 5.53 12.33
CA MET A 30 -7.32 6.18 13.30
C MET A 30 -7.86 6.29 14.73
N GLU A 31 -9.13 5.91 14.96
CA GLU A 31 -9.75 5.79 16.29
C GLU A 31 -9.82 4.32 16.77
N LEU A 32 -9.31 3.35 16.02
CA LEU A 32 -9.34 1.93 16.39
C LEU A 32 -8.42 1.62 17.57
N GLU A 33 -8.97 0.86 18.50
CA GLU A 33 -8.25 0.27 19.63
C GLU A 33 -8.17 -1.26 19.43
N LEU A 34 -7.02 -1.74 18.93
CA LEU A 34 -6.75 -3.16 18.73
C LEU A 34 -5.95 -3.70 19.93
N GLY A 35 -6.67 -4.18 20.95
CA GLY A 35 -6.06 -4.69 22.18
C GLY A 35 -5.27 -3.59 22.92
N HIS A 36 -3.95 -3.75 23.05
CA HIS A 36 -3.07 -2.74 23.64
C HIS A 36 -2.61 -1.66 22.65
N ILE A 37 -2.90 -1.82 21.36
CA ILE A 37 -2.49 -0.88 20.32
C ILE A 37 -3.60 0.16 20.16
N LYS A 38 -3.35 1.36 20.69
CA LYS A 38 -4.12 2.56 20.36
C LYS A 38 -3.51 3.22 19.15
N LEU A 39 -4.19 3.12 18.00
CA LEU A 39 -3.90 3.99 16.89
C LEU A 39 -4.34 5.40 17.30
N THR A 40 -3.47 6.38 17.11
CA THR A 40 -3.83 7.79 17.24
C THR A 40 -3.72 8.43 15.87
N LYS A 41 -4.52 9.47 15.62
CA LYS A 41 -4.47 10.25 14.38
C LYS A 41 -3.05 10.62 13.97
N ASN A 42 -2.22 11.10 14.89
CA ASN A 42 -0.84 11.48 14.60
C ASN A 42 0.01 10.29 14.17
N ARG A 43 -0.10 9.14 14.86
CA ARG A 43 0.66 7.94 14.50
C ARG A 43 0.25 7.41 13.12
N TYR A 44 -1.05 7.42 12.83
CA TYR A 44 -1.58 7.01 11.53
C TYR A 44 -1.07 7.93 10.41
N LEU A 45 -1.20 9.25 10.56
CA LEU A 45 -0.76 10.22 9.55
C LEU A 45 0.75 10.18 9.31
N ILE A 46 1.56 9.93 10.36
CA ILE A 46 3.00 9.71 10.21
C ILE A 46 3.26 8.44 9.38
N GLY A 47 2.58 7.34 9.69
CA GLY A 47 2.67 6.10 8.92
C GLY A 47 2.33 6.31 7.44
N ALA A 48 1.18 6.93 7.15
CA ALA A 48 0.74 7.25 5.80
C ALA A 48 1.75 8.14 5.04
N SER A 49 2.34 9.12 5.74
CA SER A 49 3.36 10.02 5.17
C SER A 49 4.65 9.25 4.82
N LEU A 50 5.08 8.33 5.69
CA LEU A 50 6.25 7.47 5.44
C LEU A 50 6.01 6.54 4.26
N ILE A 51 4.85 5.89 4.19
CA ILE A 51 4.47 5.01 3.08
C ILE A 51 4.50 5.79 1.76
N SER A 52 3.89 6.97 1.72
CA SER A 52 3.88 7.84 0.54
C SER A 52 5.29 8.26 0.13
N THR A 53 6.11 8.67 1.10
CA THR A 53 7.50 9.09 0.86
C THR A 53 8.35 7.95 0.31
N LEU A 54 8.24 6.76 0.90
CA LEU A 54 8.97 5.57 0.44
C LEU A 54 8.59 5.19 -0.99
N ASN A 55 7.30 5.22 -1.31
CA ASN A 55 6.82 4.90 -2.66
C ASN A 55 7.26 5.94 -3.69
N LEU A 56 7.17 7.23 -3.39
CA LEU A 56 7.65 8.29 -4.29
C LEU A 56 9.17 8.22 -4.50
N GLY A 57 9.93 7.98 -3.42
CA GLY A 57 11.37 7.74 -3.50
C GLY A 57 11.70 6.51 -4.35
N THR A 58 10.92 5.44 -4.22
CA THR A 58 11.08 4.23 -5.03
C THR A 58 10.82 4.50 -6.51
N LEU A 59 9.75 5.22 -6.83
CA LEU A 59 9.44 5.64 -8.20
C LEU A 59 10.57 6.48 -8.81
N ALA A 60 11.14 7.40 -8.05
CA ALA A 60 12.29 8.20 -8.50
C ALA A 60 13.49 7.30 -8.83
N LEU A 61 13.84 6.36 -7.95
CA LEU A 61 14.93 5.40 -8.17
C LEU A 61 14.68 4.49 -9.39
N LEU A 62 13.44 3.99 -9.55
CA LEU A 62 13.04 3.19 -10.72
C LEU A 62 13.15 4.00 -12.02
N THR A 63 12.74 5.27 -11.99
CA THR A 63 12.82 6.17 -13.15
C THR A 63 14.27 6.45 -13.54
N LEU A 64 15.16 6.57 -12.56
CA LEU A 64 16.61 6.69 -12.76
C LEU A 64 17.28 5.37 -13.15
N GLY A 65 16.55 4.25 -13.15
CA GLY A 65 17.08 2.93 -13.46
C GLY A 65 18.08 2.39 -12.43
N LEU A 66 18.04 2.90 -11.20
CA LEU A 66 18.97 2.48 -10.14
C LEU A 66 18.57 1.11 -9.56
N PRO A 67 19.51 0.17 -9.36
CA PRO A 67 19.23 -1.17 -8.83
C PRO A 67 18.45 -1.14 -7.50
N THR A 68 18.80 -0.21 -6.61
CA THR A 68 18.11 0.01 -5.33
C THR A 68 16.62 0.31 -5.47
N GLY A 69 16.20 0.95 -6.57
CA GLY A 69 14.78 1.19 -6.86
C GLY A 69 14.00 -0.09 -7.09
N TYR A 70 14.60 -1.10 -7.72
CA TYR A 70 13.94 -2.38 -7.99
C TYR A 70 13.75 -3.19 -6.70
N TYR A 71 14.77 -3.27 -5.85
CA TYR A 71 14.68 -3.97 -4.57
C TYR A 71 13.73 -3.27 -3.59
N LEU A 72 13.76 -1.93 -3.52
CA LEU A 72 12.82 -1.18 -2.71
C LEU A 72 11.39 -1.29 -3.27
N GLY A 73 11.25 -1.38 -4.59
CA GLY A 73 10.00 -1.71 -5.28
C GLY A 73 9.43 -3.05 -4.83
N LEU A 74 10.25 -4.09 -4.75
CA LEU A 74 9.81 -5.41 -4.29
C LEU A 74 9.32 -5.36 -2.84
N LEU A 75 10.06 -4.65 -1.97
CA LEU A 75 9.68 -4.49 -0.57
C LEU A 75 8.34 -3.75 -0.44
N THR A 76 8.21 -2.59 -1.10
CA THR A 76 7.01 -1.73 -1.02
C THR A 76 5.78 -2.43 -1.58
N THR A 77 5.89 -3.11 -2.72
CA THR A 77 4.76 -3.84 -3.34
C THR A 77 4.39 -5.09 -2.56
N ALA A 78 5.34 -5.81 -1.96
CA ALA A 78 5.03 -6.90 -1.07
C ALA A 78 4.27 -6.42 0.17
N VAL A 79 4.80 -5.42 0.88
CA VAL A 79 4.24 -4.97 2.17
C VAL A 79 2.93 -4.21 1.98
N PHE A 80 2.93 -3.17 1.15
CA PHE A 80 1.79 -2.26 0.97
C PHE A 80 0.85 -2.67 -0.16
N GLY A 81 1.22 -3.62 -1.01
CA GLY A 81 0.30 -4.19 -1.98
C GLY A 81 -0.32 -5.48 -1.47
N ILE A 82 0.54 -6.48 -1.25
CA ILE A 82 0.11 -7.87 -1.03
C ILE A 82 -0.28 -8.11 0.43
N PHE A 83 0.62 -7.82 1.36
CA PHE A 83 0.39 -8.09 2.79
C PHE A 83 -0.74 -7.22 3.37
N GLN A 84 -0.94 -6.02 2.84
CA GLN A 84 -2.02 -5.14 3.29
C GLN A 84 -3.39 -5.80 3.15
N ALA A 85 -3.72 -6.41 2.02
CA ALA A 85 -5.01 -7.11 1.84
C ALA A 85 -5.22 -8.24 2.86
N LEU A 86 -4.15 -8.95 3.26
CA LEU A 86 -4.23 -9.96 4.32
C LEU A 86 -4.55 -9.32 5.68
N VAL A 87 -3.89 -8.21 6.03
CA VAL A 87 -4.14 -7.49 7.28
C VAL A 87 -5.59 -7.00 7.36
N HIS A 88 -6.13 -6.42 6.28
CA HIS A 88 -7.54 -5.99 6.24
C HIS A 88 -8.52 -7.16 6.28
N THR A 89 -8.21 -8.27 5.62
CA THR A 89 -9.05 -9.47 5.66
C THR A 89 -9.11 -10.03 7.07
N VAL A 90 -7.96 -10.20 7.72
CA VAL A 90 -7.87 -10.71 9.10
C VAL A 90 -8.54 -9.74 10.08
N GLY A 91 -8.28 -8.43 9.96
CA GLY A 91 -8.91 -7.39 10.77
C GLY A 91 -10.43 -7.40 10.66
N TYR A 92 -10.96 -7.53 9.44
CA TYR A 92 -12.40 -7.62 9.18
C TYR A 92 -13.05 -8.82 9.90
N PHE A 93 -12.41 -9.99 9.85
CA PHE A 93 -12.92 -11.20 10.50
C PHE A 93 -12.83 -11.13 12.03
N LEU A 94 -11.75 -10.58 12.59
CA LEU A 94 -11.53 -10.49 14.04
C LEU A 94 -12.41 -9.43 14.72
N GLU A 95 -12.67 -8.30 14.07
CA GLU A 95 -13.49 -7.22 14.65
C GLU A 95 -15.00 -7.38 14.38
N GLY A 96 -15.40 -8.41 13.64
CA GLY A 96 -16.75 -8.97 13.70
C GLY A 96 -17.92 -8.02 13.37
N LYS A 97 -17.74 -7.06 12.43
CA LYS A 97 -18.69 -6.01 11.97
C LYS A 97 -18.43 -4.59 12.47
N LYS A 98 -17.29 -4.31 13.12
CA LYS A 98 -16.90 -2.94 13.50
C LYS A 98 -16.11 -2.15 12.45
N SER A 99 -16.04 -2.60 11.19
CA SER A 99 -15.85 -1.61 10.13
C SER A 99 -17.09 -0.71 10.13
N ARG A 100 -16.90 0.60 10.27
CA ARG A 100 -17.98 1.61 10.16
C ARG A 100 -18.53 1.63 8.71
N GLY A 101 -19.15 0.52 8.29
CA GLY A 101 -19.63 0.26 6.93
C GLY A 101 -18.66 -0.54 6.04
N LEU A 102 -19.03 -0.61 4.77
CA LEU A 102 -18.29 -1.26 3.69
C LEU A 102 -16.93 -0.58 3.39
N GLY A 103 -16.64 0.62 3.90
CA GLY A 103 -15.48 1.45 3.52
C GLY A 103 -14.20 1.38 4.38
N ALA A 104 -13.94 0.33 5.17
CA ALA A 104 -12.74 0.27 6.02
C ALA A 104 -11.45 -0.14 5.26
N GLY A 105 -11.23 0.43 4.08
CA GLY A 105 -10.11 0.11 3.19
C GLY A 105 -10.30 -1.18 2.40
N PHE A 106 -11.38 -1.94 2.61
CA PHE A 106 -11.59 -3.23 1.96
C PHE A 106 -11.76 -3.09 0.44
N PHE A 107 -12.50 -2.07 -0.04
CA PHE A 107 -12.77 -1.91 -1.47
C PHE A 107 -11.54 -1.47 -2.25
N SER A 108 -10.74 -0.57 -1.71
CA SER A 108 -9.46 -0.19 -2.32
C SER A 108 -8.36 -1.24 -2.11
N SER A 109 -8.43 -2.08 -1.07
CA SER A 109 -7.40 -3.10 -0.80
C SER A 109 -7.33 -4.18 -1.89
N ILE A 110 -8.45 -4.55 -2.52
CA ILE A 110 -8.46 -5.57 -3.57
C ILE A 110 -7.77 -5.07 -4.85
N PRO A 111 -8.17 -3.92 -5.45
CA PRO A 111 -7.44 -3.32 -6.57
C PRO A 111 -5.97 -3.07 -6.23
N LEU A 112 -5.68 -2.57 -5.03
CA LEU A 112 -4.32 -2.33 -4.58
C LEU A 112 -3.48 -3.61 -4.55
N ALA A 113 -4.02 -4.71 -4.04
CA ALA A 113 -3.32 -6.00 -4.03
C ALA A 113 -3.11 -6.56 -5.45
N ILE A 114 -4.11 -6.47 -6.32
CA ILE A 114 -3.99 -6.93 -7.71
C ILE A 114 -2.87 -6.16 -8.43
N VAL A 115 -2.88 -4.83 -8.34
CA VAL A 115 -1.84 -3.98 -8.94
C VAL A 115 -0.49 -4.22 -8.26
N GLY A 116 -0.47 -4.39 -6.94
CA GLY A 116 0.73 -4.72 -6.17
C GLY A 116 1.39 -6.02 -6.64
N VAL A 117 0.62 -7.10 -6.84
CA VAL A 117 1.11 -8.36 -7.40
C VAL A 117 1.63 -8.16 -8.83
N ALA A 118 0.90 -7.42 -9.67
CA ALA A 118 1.30 -7.16 -11.05
C ALA A 118 2.63 -6.40 -11.12
N VAL A 119 2.82 -5.36 -10.30
CA VAL A 119 4.07 -4.61 -10.22
C VAL A 119 5.19 -5.48 -9.63
N PHE A 120 4.92 -6.26 -8.60
CA PHE A 120 5.88 -7.18 -7.99
C PHE A 120 6.44 -8.18 -9.02
N ILE A 121 5.58 -8.78 -9.85
CA ILE A 121 5.99 -9.67 -10.94
C ILE A 121 6.82 -8.93 -11.99
N GLN A 122 6.43 -7.71 -12.35
CA GLN A 122 7.20 -6.89 -13.30
C GLN A 122 8.59 -6.56 -12.77
N LEU A 123 8.72 -6.26 -11.47
CA LEU A 123 9.99 -6.01 -10.80
C LEU A 123 10.89 -7.25 -10.79
N ILE A 124 10.35 -8.44 -10.46
CA ILE A 124 11.10 -9.70 -10.53
C ILE A 124 11.64 -9.92 -11.95
N ARG A 125 10.79 -9.76 -12.97
CA ARG A 125 11.18 -9.92 -14.38
C ARG A 125 12.19 -8.88 -14.86
N ALA A 126 12.28 -7.73 -14.20
CA ALA A 126 13.26 -6.70 -14.54
C ALA A 126 14.62 -6.93 -13.86
N ILE A 127 14.66 -7.73 -12.79
CA ILE A 127 15.87 -8.09 -12.05
C ILE A 127 16.51 -9.37 -12.60
N LEU A 128 15.69 -10.36 -12.97
CA LEU A 128 16.11 -11.62 -13.59
C LEU A 128 16.46 -11.43 -15.07
#